data_AF-A0A7R9M2D5-F1
#
_entry.id   AF-A0A7R9M2D5-F1
#
_cell.length_a   1.000
_cell.length_b   1.000
_cell.length_c   1.000
_cell.angle_alpha   90.00
_cell.angle_beta   90.00
_cell.angle_gamma   90.00
#
_symmetry.space_group_name_H-M   'P 1'
#
loop_
_entity.id
_entity.type
_entity.pdbx_description
1 polymer ?
#
loop_
_entity_poly.entity_id
_entity_poly.type
_entity_poly.pdbx_seq_one_letter_code
_entity_poly.pdbx_strand_id
1 'polypeptide(L)'
;RFNHIRNCCVFSYIRTRFAKLLKLDSEDLPAAIGFDIQETSNLPQTKDGHLPNDIKDFIHGFFEAFYKIYDSDDRQGLLQAYHDQALFSLSISRQDNSSHRFAEKQIQESRNLLRVKDIAHRNKLLKSGKIQIVSALCDMPLTRHEADSFQIDVPFCNNAFVLVVVNGVYRELIKKAQPLRAFCRTFYIVPQGSGFVIVNDLLVLTNATVAQIQKYGKTVASVGASDKAMSDTIESTTKWKGGPGVGVSGGAHALTSPTINVNEDVIQRFMALTHMNRSFATQCLEENGFNIDKAFEVYMGLKAQNAIPSEAFVH
;
A
#
# COMPACT_ATOMS: atom_id res chain seq x y z
N ARG A 1 -50.19 45.75 25.68
CA ARG A 1 -48.70 45.77 25.57
C ARG A 1 -48.00 44.87 26.60
N PHE A 2 -48.39 44.87 27.88
CA PHE A 2 -47.75 44.04 28.92
C PHE A 2 -47.89 42.50 28.73
N ASN A 3 -49.05 42.00 28.28
CA ASN A 3 -49.22 40.55 28.02
C ASN A 3 -48.40 40.04 26.83
N HIS A 4 -48.15 40.88 25.84
CA HIS A 4 -47.43 40.46 24.63
C HIS A 4 -45.93 40.25 24.89
N ILE A 5 -45.33 41.06 25.77
CA ILE A 5 -43.92 41.00 26.15
C ILE A 5 -43.62 39.76 27.02
N ARG A 6 -44.54 39.39 27.93
CA ARG A 6 -44.42 38.16 28.75
C ARG A 6 -44.40 36.90 27.89
N ASN A 7 -45.24 36.83 26.86
CA ASN A 7 -45.31 35.67 25.97
C ASN A 7 -44.02 35.50 25.15
N CYS A 8 -43.40 36.58 24.66
CA CYS A 8 -42.13 36.50 23.93
C CYS A 8 -40.98 35.90 24.77
N CYS A 9 -40.89 36.27 26.06
CA CYS A 9 -39.87 35.72 26.96
C CYS A 9 -40.09 34.22 27.25
N VAL A 10 -41.35 33.81 27.42
CA VAL A 10 -41.71 32.40 27.65
C VAL A 10 -41.42 31.55 26.41
N PHE A 11 -41.77 32.03 25.21
CA PHE A 11 -41.50 31.33 23.95
C PHE A 11 -40.00 31.15 23.69
N SER A 12 -39.20 32.19 23.94
CA SER A 12 -37.75 32.11 23.81
C SER A 12 -37.14 31.12 24.81
N TYR A 13 -37.60 31.13 26.08
CA TYR A 13 -37.12 30.21 27.10
C TYR A 13 -37.46 28.75 26.78
N ILE A 14 -38.69 28.46 26.36
CA ILE A 14 -39.11 27.10 26.01
C ILE A 14 -38.34 26.57 24.80
N ARG A 15 -38.04 27.42 23.80
CA ARG A 15 -37.22 27.03 22.65
C ARG A 15 -35.76 26.75 22.96
N THR A 16 -35.23 27.20 24.10
CA THR A 16 -33.90 26.74 24.57
C THR A 16 -33.90 25.26 24.95
N ARG A 17 -35.06 24.71 25.31
CA ARG A 17 -35.24 23.29 25.67
C ARG A 17 -35.78 22.47 24.52
N PHE A 18 -36.65 23.07 23.70
CA PHE A 18 -37.34 22.43 22.58
C PHE A 18 -37.18 23.26 21.32
N ALA A 19 -35.97 23.23 20.72
CA ALA A 19 -35.59 24.08 19.59
C ALA A 19 -36.49 23.90 18.35
N LYS A 20 -37.12 22.72 18.19
CA LYS A 20 -38.01 22.38 17.06
C LYS A 20 -39.50 22.60 17.36
N LEU A 21 -39.85 23.25 18.48
CA LEU A 21 -41.25 23.44 18.88
C LEU A 21 -41.97 24.43 17.94
N LEU A 22 -43.04 23.94 17.31
CA LEU A 22 -43.84 24.69 16.33
C LEU A 22 -45.09 25.32 16.96
N LYS A 23 -45.70 24.68 17.97
CA LYS A 23 -46.90 25.16 18.67
C LYS A 23 -46.74 25.07 20.18
N LEU A 24 -47.31 26.02 20.90
CA LEU A 24 -47.43 26.00 22.36
C LEU A 24 -48.82 26.50 22.75
N ASP A 25 -49.51 25.79 23.64
CA ASP A 25 -50.86 26.13 24.11
C ASP A 25 -51.88 26.36 22.96
N SER A 26 -51.74 25.60 21.88
CA SER A 26 -52.52 25.69 20.62
C SER A 26 -52.23 26.92 19.76
N GLU A 27 -51.28 27.77 20.16
CA GLU A 27 -50.81 28.92 19.37
C GLU A 27 -49.57 28.56 18.55
N ASP A 28 -49.52 29.04 17.30
CA ASP A 28 -48.35 28.90 16.43
C ASP A 28 -47.20 29.81 16.90
N LEU A 29 -46.02 29.23 17.06
CA LEU A 29 -44.82 29.98 17.42
C LEU A 29 -44.15 30.57 16.16
N PRO A 30 -43.56 31.77 16.23
CA PRO A 30 -42.83 32.38 15.10
C PRO A 30 -41.77 31.43 14.54
N ALA A 31 -41.42 31.45 13.25
CA ALA A 31 -40.40 30.53 12.73
C ALA A 31 -39.08 30.61 13.55
N ALA A 32 -38.53 29.45 13.93
CA ALA A 32 -37.21 29.42 14.56
C ALA A 32 -36.15 29.76 13.50
N ILE A 33 -35.24 30.68 13.80
CA ILE A 33 -34.12 31.02 12.92
C ILE A 33 -33.08 29.90 13.07
N GLY A 34 -33.22 28.85 12.26
CA GLY A 34 -32.22 27.80 12.12
C GLY A 34 -31.34 28.08 10.91
N PHE A 35 -30.04 28.20 11.11
CA PHE A 35 -29.08 28.08 10.02
C PHE A 35 -28.84 26.60 9.79
N ASP A 36 -29.51 26.03 8.78
CA ASP A 36 -29.30 24.64 8.40
C ASP A 36 -27.96 24.54 7.66
N ILE A 37 -26.91 24.25 8.41
CA ILE A 37 -25.64 23.80 7.82
C ILE A 37 -25.93 22.38 7.37
N GLN A 38 -26.11 22.16 6.06
CA GLN A 38 -26.28 20.83 5.50
C GLN A 38 -25.04 19.99 5.82
N GLU A 39 -25.09 19.25 6.92
CA GLU A 39 -24.09 18.24 7.25
C GLU A 39 -24.28 17.07 6.29
N THR A 40 -23.55 17.08 5.18
CA THR A 40 -23.49 15.93 4.28
C THR A 40 -22.72 14.82 4.99
N SER A 41 -23.45 13.86 5.57
CA SER A 41 -22.91 12.69 6.28
C SER A 41 -22.56 11.51 5.38
N ASN A 42 -22.55 11.70 4.06
CA ASN A 42 -22.28 10.64 3.10
C ASN A 42 -20.77 10.38 2.99
N LEU A 43 -20.33 9.23 3.51
CA LEU A 43 -19.00 8.72 3.22
C LEU A 43 -18.88 8.41 1.72
N PRO A 44 -17.70 8.62 1.10
CA PRO A 44 -17.45 8.18 -0.26
C PRO A 44 -17.66 6.67 -0.41
N GLN A 45 -18.09 6.24 -1.59
CA GLN A 45 -18.23 4.82 -1.89
C GLN A 45 -16.87 4.12 -1.85
N THR A 46 -16.76 3.06 -1.06
CA THR A 46 -15.59 2.17 -1.07
C THR A 46 -15.45 1.48 -2.42
N LYS A 47 -14.24 1.53 -2.99
CA LYS A 47 -13.85 0.79 -4.20
C LYS A 47 -12.89 -0.33 -3.81
N ASP A 48 -12.60 -1.21 -4.77
CA ASP A 48 -11.45 -2.13 -4.67
C ASP A 48 -10.12 -1.36 -4.76
N GLY A 49 -9.01 -2.08 -4.90
CA GLY A 49 -7.68 -1.48 -5.00
C GLY A 49 -7.55 -0.50 -6.17
N HIS A 50 -6.72 0.52 -5.98
CA HIS A 50 -6.37 1.52 -6.99
C HIS A 50 -5.00 1.23 -7.62
N LEU A 51 -5.00 0.61 -8.80
CA LEU A 51 -3.79 0.30 -9.57
C LEU A 51 -3.80 1.04 -10.92
N PRO A 52 -2.90 2.00 -11.16
CA PRO A 52 -2.74 2.66 -12.45
C PRO A 52 -2.40 1.67 -13.57
N ASN A 53 -3.02 1.85 -14.75
CA ASN A 53 -2.93 0.89 -15.86
C ASN A 53 -1.51 0.78 -16.46
N ASP A 54 -0.74 1.87 -16.42
CA ASP A 54 0.63 1.99 -16.94
C ASP A 54 1.66 1.16 -16.17
N ILE A 55 1.44 0.92 -14.88
CA ILE A 55 2.34 0.11 -14.03
C ILE A 55 1.73 -1.23 -13.65
N LYS A 56 0.51 -1.53 -14.11
CA LYS A 56 -0.26 -2.70 -13.68
C LYS A 56 0.50 -4.02 -13.87
N ASP A 57 1.04 -4.24 -15.06
CA ASP A 57 1.75 -5.49 -15.38
C ASP A 57 3.04 -5.63 -14.57
N PHE A 58 3.75 -4.52 -14.36
CA PHE A 58 4.93 -4.47 -13.49
C PHE A 58 4.57 -4.87 -12.06
N ILE A 59 3.54 -4.26 -11.48
CA ILE A 59 3.10 -4.52 -10.10
C ILE A 59 2.65 -5.98 -9.93
N HIS A 60 1.86 -6.51 -10.87
CA HIS A 60 1.45 -7.91 -10.83
C HIS A 60 2.64 -8.86 -10.93
N GLY A 61 3.54 -8.67 -11.91
CA GLY A 61 4.71 -9.52 -12.07
C GLY A 61 5.66 -9.46 -10.87
N PHE A 62 5.83 -8.27 -10.28
CA PHE A 62 6.64 -8.08 -9.07
C PHE A 62 6.07 -8.89 -7.90
N PHE A 63 4.78 -8.78 -7.60
CA PHE A 63 4.18 -9.48 -6.46
C PHE A 63 3.98 -10.97 -6.71
N GLU A 64 3.74 -11.39 -7.95
CA GLU A 64 3.75 -12.81 -8.31
C GLU A 64 5.12 -13.43 -7.99
N ALA A 65 6.21 -12.81 -8.44
CA ALA A 65 7.56 -13.28 -8.16
C ALA A 65 7.89 -13.24 -6.65
N PHE A 66 7.53 -12.14 -5.97
CA PHE A 66 7.77 -11.96 -4.54
C PHE A 66 7.06 -13.03 -3.71
N TYR A 67 5.75 -13.19 -3.88
CA TYR A 67 4.96 -14.13 -3.08
C TYR A 67 5.22 -15.60 -3.45
N LYS A 68 5.61 -15.88 -4.69
CA LYS A 68 6.12 -17.21 -5.09
C LYS A 68 7.34 -17.62 -4.26
N ILE A 69 8.28 -16.71 -4.04
CA ILE A 69 9.45 -16.98 -3.18
C ILE A 69 9.02 -16.97 -1.71
N TYR A 70 8.19 -16.02 -1.30
CA TYR A 70 7.74 -15.86 0.09
C TYR A 70 7.00 -17.09 0.64
N ASP A 71 6.19 -17.74 -0.19
CA ASP A 71 5.40 -18.93 0.17
C ASP A 71 6.10 -20.25 -0.15
N SER A 72 7.35 -20.20 -0.63
CA SER A 72 8.19 -21.39 -0.75
C SER A 72 8.73 -21.83 0.62
N ASP A 73 9.36 -23.01 0.64
CA ASP A 73 10.03 -23.50 1.85
C ASP A 73 11.34 -22.74 2.16
N ASP A 74 11.82 -21.90 1.23
CA ASP A 74 13.05 -21.12 1.38
C ASP A 74 12.91 -19.68 0.87
N ARG A 75 12.88 -18.74 1.82
CA ARG A 75 12.76 -17.30 1.56
C ARG A 75 14.09 -16.62 1.20
N GLN A 76 15.22 -17.32 1.15
CA GLN A 76 16.54 -16.73 0.87
C GLN A 76 16.60 -15.99 -0.47
N GLY A 77 15.84 -16.43 -1.48
CA GLY A 77 15.73 -15.74 -2.77
C GLY A 77 15.28 -14.28 -2.66
N LEU A 78 14.58 -13.91 -1.57
CA LEU A 78 14.16 -12.52 -1.32
C LEU A 78 15.34 -11.57 -1.09
N LEU A 79 16.57 -12.06 -0.84
CA LEU A 79 17.76 -11.20 -0.74
C LEU A 79 17.96 -10.33 -2.00
N GLN A 80 17.50 -10.81 -3.17
CA GLN A 80 17.58 -10.05 -4.42
C GLN A 80 16.48 -8.98 -4.54
N ALA A 81 15.40 -9.09 -3.77
CA ALA A 81 14.27 -8.15 -3.80
C ALA A 81 14.46 -6.95 -2.86
N TYR A 82 15.40 -6.99 -1.91
CA TYR A 82 15.63 -5.92 -0.93
C TYR A 82 16.94 -5.19 -1.18
N HIS A 83 16.91 -3.86 -1.01
CA HIS A 83 18.09 -3.01 -1.01
C HIS A 83 19.02 -3.34 0.18
N ASP A 84 20.32 -3.08 0.04
CA ASP A 84 21.32 -3.36 1.09
C ASP A 84 21.05 -2.63 2.41
N GLN A 85 20.41 -1.46 2.32
CA GLN A 85 20.00 -0.62 3.45
C GLN A 85 18.47 -0.58 3.64
N ALA A 86 17.76 -1.58 3.13
CA ALA A 86 16.31 -1.65 3.29
C ALA A 86 15.90 -1.68 4.77
N LEU A 87 14.69 -1.21 5.07
CA LEU A 87 14.11 -1.25 6.40
C LEU A 87 12.84 -2.10 6.41
N PHE A 88 12.72 -2.97 7.42
CA PHE A 88 11.51 -3.76 7.65
C PHE A 88 11.00 -3.62 9.07
N SER A 89 9.69 -3.52 9.23
CA SER A 89 9.05 -3.70 10.53
C SER A 89 7.71 -4.42 10.43
N LEU A 90 7.43 -5.22 11.45
CA LEU A 90 6.20 -5.95 11.62
C LEU A 90 5.36 -5.27 12.71
N SER A 91 4.07 -5.12 12.52
CA SER A 91 3.11 -4.76 13.58
C SER A 91 1.97 -5.76 13.60
N ILE A 92 1.65 -6.26 14.79
CA ILE A 92 0.53 -7.16 15.01
C ILE A 92 -0.55 -6.39 15.78
N SER A 93 -1.73 -6.24 15.17
CA SER A 93 -2.87 -5.65 15.87
C SER A 93 -3.48 -6.67 16.84
N ARG A 94 -3.95 -6.18 17.99
CA ARG A 94 -4.50 -7.06 19.03
C ARG A 94 -5.78 -7.73 18.54
N GLN A 95 -5.90 -9.01 18.89
CA GLN A 95 -6.97 -9.90 18.47
C GLN A 95 -8.03 -9.98 19.57
N ASP A 96 -9.29 -9.88 19.18
CA ASP A 96 -10.46 -10.03 20.06
C ASP A 96 -10.83 -11.52 20.27
N ASN A 97 -10.20 -12.40 19.48
CA ASN A 97 -10.51 -13.82 19.42
C ASN A 97 -9.42 -14.68 20.10
N SER A 98 -9.76 -15.26 21.25
CA SER A 98 -8.87 -16.13 22.03
C SER A 98 -8.49 -17.43 21.33
N SER A 99 -9.28 -17.88 20.35
CA SER A 99 -9.11 -19.20 19.70
C SER A 99 -8.05 -19.22 18.60
N HIS A 100 -7.67 -18.05 18.07
CA HIS A 100 -6.68 -17.93 16.99
C HIS A 100 -5.64 -16.88 17.32
N ARG A 101 -4.91 -17.07 18.43
CA ARG A 101 -3.86 -16.14 18.81
C ARG A 101 -2.63 -16.26 17.91
N PHE A 102 -1.90 -15.16 17.71
CA PHE A 102 -0.53 -15.24 17.19
C PHE A 102 0.37 -15.91 18.24
N ALA A 103 1.43 -16.59 17.78
CA ALA A 103 2.41 -17.16 18.70
C ALA A 103 3.14 -16.05 19.47
N GLU A 104 3.49 -16.31 20.73
CA GLU A 104 4.16 -15.31 21.59
C GLU A 104 5.44 -14.77 20.94
N LYS A 105 6.22 -15.63 20.28
CA LYS A 105 7.42 -15.23 19.54
C LYS A 105 7.12 -14.20 18.43
N GLN A 106 6.01 -14.36 17.71
CA GLN A 106 5.60 -13.38 16.69
C GLN A 106 5.17 -12.06 17.34
N ILE A 107 4.46 -12.13 18.47
CA ILE A 107 4.01 -10.95 19.22
C ILE A 107 5.21 -10.14 19.72
N GLN A 108 6.29 -10.79 20.16
CA GLN A 108 7.52 -10.14 20.61
C GLN A 108 8.25 -9.37 19.50
N GLU A 109 8.03 -9.73 18.23
CA GLU A 109 8.58 -9.00 17.07
C GLU A 109 7.66 -7.84 16.61
N SER A 110 6.52 -7.62 17.28
CA SER A 110 5.56 -6.56 16.93
C SER A 110 6.03 -5.17 17.36
N ARG A 111 6.31 -4.32 16.38
CA ARG A 111 6.71 -2.91 16.53
C ARG A 111 5.51 -1.96 16.55
N ASN A 112 4.74 -1.99 17.64
CA ASN A 112 3.69 -0.99 17.87
C ASN A 112 4.23 0.19 18.70
N LEU A 113 4.49 1.33 18.06
CA LEU A 113 5.06 2.52 18.72
C LEU A 113 4.16 3.15 19.79
N LEU A 114 2.84 2.87 19.77
CA LEU A 114 1.94 3.29 20.84
C LEU A 114 2.18 2.49 22.12
N ARG A 115 2.68 1.25 22.02
CA ARG A 115 2.90 0.33 23.15
C ARG A 115 4.37 0.21 23.56
N VAL A 116 5.25 0.02 22.59
CA VAL A 116 6.69 -0.10 22.85
C VAL A 116 7.20 1.30 23.20
N LYS A 117 7.56 1.53 24.45
CA LYS A 117 8.08 2.84 24.93
C LYS A 117 9.60 2.90 24.94
N ASP A 118 10.25 1.77 25.22
CA ASP A 118 11.71 1.68 25.25
C ASP A 118 12.33 1.88 23.85
N ILE A 119 13.30 2.79 23.76
CA ILE A 119 13.92 3.21 22.50
C ILE A 119 14.82 2.11 21.94
N ALA A 120 15.62 1.45 22.80
CA ALA A 120 16.50 0.38 22.38
C ALA A 120 15.69 -0.78 21.76
N HIS A 121 14.56 -1.12 22.38
CA HIS A 121 13.63 -2.12 21.87
C HIS A 121 12.97 -1.67 20.56
N ARG A 122 12.53 -0.41 20.44
CA ARG A 122 12.00 0.13 19.16
C ARG A 122 12.99 -0.01 18.01
N ASN A 123 14.28 0.20 18.27
CA ASN A 123 15.34 0.08 17.28
C ASN A 123 15.60 -1.39 16.94
N LYS A 124 15.62 -2.29 17.92
CA LYS A 124 15.76 -3.75 17.70
C LYS A 124 14.63 -4.34 16.84
N LEU A 125 13.41 -3.82 16.98
CA LEU A 125 12.24 -4.26 16.23
C LEU A 125 12.19 -3.73 14.79
N LEU A 126 13.05 -2.77 14.43
CA LEU A 126 13.24 -2.31 13.05
C LEU A 126 14.43 -3.07 12.46
N LYS A 127 14.17 -3.96 11.50
CA LYS A 127 15.24 -4.72 10.84
C LYS A 127 15.88 -3.82 9.78
N SER A 128 17.21 -3.74 9.80
CA SER A 128 17.97 -2.89 8.89
C SER A 128 18.91 -3.73 8.04
N GLY A 129 18.80 -3.54 6.73
CA GLY A 129 19.54 -4.23 5.69
C GLY A 129 18.98 -5.61 5.34
N LYS A 130 19.09 -5.97 4.06
CA LYS A 130 18.45 -7.15 3.46
C LYS A 130 18.69 -8.46 4.20
N ILE A 131 19.88 -8.66 4.78
CA ILE A 131 20.21 -9.89 5.52
C ILE A 131 19.34 -10.03 6.78
N GLN A 132 19.20 -8.96 7.57
CA GLN A 132 18.40 -9.00 8.79
C GLN A 132 16.90 -9.11 8.47
N ILE A 133 16.46 -8.47 7.39
CA ILE A 133 15.08 -8.56 6.90
C ILE A 133 14.77 -10.01 6.52
N VAL A 134 15.54 -10.60 5.61
CA VAL A 134 15.27 -11.96 5.12
C VAL A 134 15.42 -12.98 6.24
N SER A 135 16.37 -12.81 7.17
CA SER A 135 16.45 -13.64 8.38
C SER A 135 15.15 -13.57 9.21
N ALA A 136 14.65 -12.36 9.46
CA ALA A 136 13.41 -12.18 10.20
C ALA A 136 12.21 -12.78 9.47
N LEU A 137 12.17 -12.67 8.13
CA LEU A 137 11.14 -13.31 7.31
C LEU A 137 11.26 -14.85 7.36
N CYS A 138 12.46 -15.43 7.29
CA CYS A 138 12.67 -16.88 7.43
C CYS A 138 12.20 -17.42 8.80
N ASP A 139 12.31 -16.62 9.87
CA ASP A 139 11.86 -16.99 11.21
C ASP A 139 10.33 -16.97 11.37
N MET A 140 9.60 -16.32 10.45
CA MET A 140 8.13 -16.34 10.44
C MET A 140 7.59 -17.70 9.96
N PRO A 141 6.39 -18.12 10.39
CA PRO A 141 5.78 -19.35 9.88
C PRO A 141 5.75 -19.41 8.35
N LEU A 142 5.85 -20.61 7.78
CA LEU A 142 5.57 -20.81 6.36
C LEU A 142 4.14 -20.35 6.05
N THR A 143 3.93 -19.86 4.83
CA THR A 143 2.67 -19.21 4.45
C THR A 143 2.15 -19.72 3.12
N ARG A 144 0.85 -19.51 2.90
CA ARG A 144 0.23 -19.58 1.58
C ARG A 144 -0.74 -18.41 1.45
N HIS A 145 -0.44 -17.47 0.58
CA HIS A 145 -1.27 -16.31 0.30
C HIS A 145 -2.38 -16.67 -0.68
N GLU A 146 -3.56 -16.10 -0.47
CA GLU A 146 -4.68 -16.22 -1.41
C GLU A 146 -4.58 -15.04 -2.39
N ALA A 147 -3.91 -15.22 -3.54
CA ALA A 147 -3.64 -14.14 -4.50
C ALA A 147 -4.94 -13.45 -4.98
N ASP A 148 -6.03 -14.20 -5.16
CA ASP A 148 -7.36 -13.68 -5.52
C ASP A 148 -8.02 -12.81 -4.42
N SER A 149 -7.38 -12.71 -3.25
CA SER A 149 -7.80 -11.79 -2.18
C SER A 149 -7.08 -10.45 -2.20
N PHE A 150 -6.07 -10.29 -3.07
CA PHE A 150 -5.22 -9.11 -3.03
C PHE A 150 -5.98 -7.89 -3.54
N GLN A 151 -6.04 -6.87 -2.68
CA GLN A 151 -6.44 -5.52 -3.04
C GLN A 151 -5.17 -4.66 -3.00
N ILE A 152 -4.76 -4.17 -4.18
CA ILE A 152 -3.52 -3.42 -4.37
C ILE A 152 -3.87 -1.96 -4.62
N ASP A 153 -3.39 -1.09 -3.75
CA ASP A 153 -3.40 0.35 -3.94
C ASP A 153 -1.99 0.84 -4.26
N VAL A 154 -1.88 1.76 -5.22
CA VAL A 154 -0.66 2.52 -5.49
C VAL A 154 -0.94 3.99 -5.17
N PRO A 155 -0.74 4.42 -3.91
CA PRO A 155 -1.01 5.81 -3.51
C PRO A 155 -0.08 6.81 -4.20
N PHE A 156 1.12 6.38 -4.59
CA PHE A 156 2.11 7.23 -5.21
C PHE A 156 3.03 6.43 -6.13
N CYS A 157 3.29 6.96 -7.33
CA CYS A 157 4.23 6.39 -8.28
C CYS A 157 4.87 7.50 -9.10
N ASN A 158 6.19 7.46 -9.23
CA ASN A 158 6.95 8.27 -10.18
C ASN A 158 8.25 7.52 -10.57
N ASN A 159 9.12 8.18 -11.34
CA ASN A 159 10.38 7.58 -11.81
C ASN A 159 11.39 7.27 -10.68
N ALA A 160 11.22 7.87 -9.49
CA ALA A 160 12.12 7.66 -8.37
C ALA A 160 11.67 6.50 -7.46
N PHE A 161 10.36 6.36 -7.23
CA PHE A 161 9.83 5.26 -6.43
C PHE A 161 8.34 5.00 -6.67
N VAL A 162 7.92 3.80 -6.29
CA VAL A 162 6.52 3.38 -6.24
C VAL A 162 6.19 3.00 -4.79
N LEU A 163 5.14 3.61 -4.26
CA LEU A 163 4.52 3.23 -2.99
C LEU A 163 3.35 2.31 -3.28
N VAL A 164 3.40 1.10 -2.73
CA VAL A 164 2.34 0.11 -2.92
C VAL A 164 1.82 -0.36 -1.58
N VAL A 165 0.50 -0.48 -1.46
CA VAL A 165 -0.17 -1.09 -0.32
C VAL A 165 -0.92 -2.32 -0.81
N VAL A 166 -0.60 -3.48 -0.24
CA VAL A 166 -1.24 -4.76 -0.57
C VAL A 166 -2.02 -5.22 0.66
N ASN A 167 -3.33 -5.34 0.51
CA ASN A 167 -4.20 -5.97 1.50
C ASN A 167 -4.60 -7.36 1.02
N GLY A 168 -4.71 -8.33 1.91
CA GLY A 168 -5.15 -9.67 1.53
C GLY A 168 -5.24 -10.63 2.70
N VAL A 169 -5.44 -11.91 2.40
CA VAL A 169 -5.41 -12.99 3.38
C VAL A 169 -4.39 -14.06 3.02
N TYR A 170 -3.91 -14.75 4.05
CA TYR A 170 -2.98 -15.86 3.91
C TYR A 170 -3.20 -16.90 5.01
N ARG A 171 -2.71 -18.12 4.78
CA ARG A 171 -2.69 -19.21 5.75
C ARG A 171 -1.30 -19.37 6.32
N GLU A 172 -1.17 -19.47 7.64
CA GLU A 172 0.07 -19.96 8.25
C GLU A 172 0.10 -21.48 8.16
N LEU A 173 1.19 -22.07 7.67
CA LEU A 173 1.37 -23.52 7.54
C LEU A 173 2.04 -24.08 8.80
N ILE A 174 1.28 -24.11 9.90
CA ILE A 174 1.73 -24.65 11.17
C ILE A 174 1.30 -26.11 11.26
N LYS A 175 2.17 -27.02 11.73
CA LYS A 175 1.98 -28.50 11.68
C LYS A 175 0.58 -29.02 12.03
N LYS A 176 -0.12 -28.39 12.98
CA LYS A 176 -1.43 -28.85 13.48
C LYS A 176 -2.60 -27.93 13.11
N ALA A 177 -2.35 -26.77 12.52
CA ALA A 177 -3.38 -25.78 12.24
C ALA A 177 -2.98 -24.90 11.06
N GLN A 178 -3.97 -24.51 10.24
CA GLN A 178 -3.77 -23.56 9.15
C GLN A 178 -4.62 -22.31 9.36
N PRO A 179 -4.31 -21.48 10.38
CA PRO A 179 -5.11 -20.32 10.67
C PRO A 179 -5.08 -19.34 9.49
N LEU A 180 -6.26 -18.86 9.11
CA LEU A 180 -6.40 -17.78 8.13
C LEU A 180 -6.13 -16.44 8.83
N ARG A 181 -5.17 -15.70 8.31
CA ARG A 181 -4.77 -14.37 8.77
C ARG A 181 -5.09 -13.35 7.69
N ALA A 182 -5.20 -12.10 8.08
CA ALA A 182 -5.24 -10.98 7.16
C ALA A 182 -3.98 -10.14 7.32
N PHE A 183 -3.58 -9.49 6.24
CA PHE A 183 -2.42 -8.62 6.23
C PHE A 183 -2.71 -7.33 5.46
N CYS A 184 -1.96 -6.29 5.84
CA CYS A 184 -1.77 -5.08 5.06
C CYS A 184 -0.26 -4.86 4.99
N ARG A 185 0.31 -4.80 3.80
CA ARG A 185 1.76 -4.65 3.60
C ARG A 185 2.05 -3.47 2.71
N THR A 186 2.86 -2.55 3.20
CA THR A 186 3.25 -1.33 2.46
C THR A 186 4.70 -1.46 2.02
N PHE A 187 4.94 -1.29 0.73
CA PHE A 187 6.24 -1.36 0.10
C PHE A 187 6.62 -0.01 -0.50
N TYR A 188 7.85 0.45 -0.24
CA TYR A 188 8.52 1.46 -1.04
C TYR A 188 9.51 0.76 -1.96
N ILE A 189 9.27 0.87 -3.26
CA ILE A 189 10.04 0.19 -4.30
C ILE A 189 10.76 1.24 -5.13
N VAL A 190 12.05 1.06 -5.38
CA VAL A 190 12.88 1.98 -6.18
C VAL A 190 13.53 1.22 -7.34
N PRO A 191 13.79 1.87 -8.49
CA PRO A 191 14.59 1.27 -9.55
C PRO A 191 16.04 1.07 -9.08
N GLN A 192 16.63 -0.06 -9.43
CA GLN A 192 18.05 -0.35 -9.22
C GLN A 192 18.60 -1.19 -10.37
N GLY A 193 19.56 -0.63 -11.10
CA GLY A 193 20.07 -1.26 -12.32
C GLY A 193 18.96 -1.47 -13.34
N SER A 194 18.81 -2.70 -13.84
CA SER A 194 17.74 -3.07 -14.77
C SER A 194 16.46 -3.57 -14.08
N GLY A 195 16.38 -3.49 -12.75
CA GLY A 195 15.27 -4.03 -11.97
C GLY A 195 14.81 -3.07 -10.89
N PHE A 196 14.16 -3.62 -9.87
CA PHE A 196 13.57 -2.88 -8.76
C PHE A 196 13.88 -3.57 -7.44
N VAL A 197 14.05 -2.77 -6.39
CA VAL A 197 14.29 -3.27 -5.03
C VAL A 197 13.40 -2.56 -4.02
N ILE A 198 13.12 -3.24 -2.93
CA ILE A 198 12.37 -2.72 -1.79
C ILE A 198 13.33 -1.99 -0.87
N VAL A 199 13.01 -0.74 -0.51
CA VAL A 199 13.76 0.07 0.46
C VAL A 199 13.05 0.19 1.80
N ASN A 200 11.71 0.16 1.83
CA ASN A 200 10.94 0.07 3.07
C ASN A 200 9.82 -0.95 2.91
N ASP A 201 9.64 -1.80 3.93
CA ASP A 201 8.60 -2.80 4.01
C ASP A 201 7.94 -2.76 5.41
N LEU A 202 6.66 -2.44 5.43
CA LEU A 202 5.86 -2.42 6.65
C LEU A 202 4.78 -3.49 6.54
N LEU A 203 4.88 -4.52 7.36
CA LEU A 203 3.89 -5.59 7.44
C LEU A 203 3.01 -5.39 8.66
N VAL A 204 1.69 -5.33 8.45
CA VAL A 204 0.69 -5.35 9.50
C VAL A 204 -0.10 -6.65 9.43
N LEU A 205 -0.17 -7.38 10.54
CA LEU A 205 -0.90 -8.64 10.66
C LEU A 205 -2.10 -8.52 11.59
N THR A 206 -3.20 -9.15 11.19
CA THR A 206 -4.42 -9.30 11.99
C THR A 206 -5.01 -10.70 11.83
N ASN A 207 -6.03 -11.01 12.63
CA ASN A 207 -6.92 -12.11 12.27
C ASN A 207 -7.75 -11.75 11.04
N ALA A 208 -8.08 -12.75 10.23
CA ALA A 208 -9.08 -12.60 9.20
C ALA A 208 -10.45 -12.28 9.84
N THR A 209 -11.21 -11.39 9.21
CA THR A 209 -12.58 -11.06 9.60
C THR A 209 -13.53 -12.23 9.32
N VAL A 210 -14.73 -12.21 9.90
CA VAL A 210 -15.77 -13.22 9.63
C VAL A 210 -16.07 -13.32 8.13
N ALA A 211 -16.20 -12.18 7.42
CA ALA A 211 -16.46 -12.15 5.99
C ALA A 211 -15.30 -12.78 5.17
N GLN A 212 -14.06 -12.48 5.55
CA GLN A 212 -12.88 -13.09 4.92
C GLN A 212 -12.81 -14.60 5.18
N ILE A 213 -13.13 -15.06 6.39
CA ILE A 213 -13.19 -16.48 6.72
C ILE A 213 -14.30 -17.18 5.93
N GLN A 214 -15.47 -16.57 5.78
CA GLN A 214 -16.54 -17.15 4.97
C GLN A 214 -16.15 -17.27 3.49
N LYS A 215 -15.45 -16.27 2.95
CA LYS A 215 -15.04 -16.23 1.54
C LYS A 215 -13.84 -17.14 1.24
N TYR A 216 -12.80 -17.10 2.07
CA TYR A 216 -11.50 -17.74 1.81
C TYR A 216 -11.16 -18.87 2.79
N GLY A 217 -11.99 -19.13 3.81
CA GLY A 217 -11.69 -20.08 4.88
C GLY A 217 -11.79 -21.55 4.49
N LYS A 218 -12.37 -21.89 3.33
CA LYS A 218 -12.44 -23.28 2.85
C LYS A 218 -11.03 -23.86 2.71
N THR A 219 -10.71 -24.82 3.58
CA THR A 219 -9.45 -25.55 3.55
C THR A 219 -9.36 -26.32 2.25
N VAL A 220 -8.26 -26.16 1.50
CA VAL A 220 -7.89 -27.13 0.46
C VAL A 220 -7.52 -28.42 1.18
N ALA A 221 -8.50 -29.29 1.39
CA ALA A 221 -8.28 -30.65 1.83
C ALA A 221 -7.72 -31.47 0.65
N SER A 222 -6.60 -32.16 0.91
CA SER A 222 -5.97 -33.23 0.11
C SER A 222 -5.54 -32.92 -1.34
N VAL A 223 -4.26 -32.58 -1.51
CA VAL A 223 -3.45 -33.21 -2.56
C VAL A 223 -2.52 -34.17 -1.82
N GLY A 224 -2.86 -35.45 -1.83
CA GLY A 224 -2.13 -36.48 -1.09
C GLY A 224 -2.93 -37.76 -0.92
N ALA A 225 -3.41 -38.35 -2.02
CA ALA A 225 -3.90 -39.72 -2.04
C ALA A 225 -3.86 -40.30 -3.46
N SER A 226 -2.65 -40.43 -4.00
CA SER A 226 -2.34 -41.46 -5.00
C SER A 226 -0.83 -41.66 -5.00
N ASP A 227 -0.37 -42.63 -4.21
CA ASP A 227 0.53 -43.66 -4.72
C ASP A 227 0.62 -44.79 -3.69
N LYS A 228 0.02 -45.93 -4.06
CA LYS A 228 0.31 -47.22 -3.45
C LYS A 228 1.65 -47.70 -4.00
N ALA A 229 2.64 -47.88 -3.14
CA ALA A 229 3.65 -48.92 -3.36
C ALA A 229 4.32 -49.32 -2.04
N MET A 230 3.98 -50.55 -1.65
CA MET A 230 4.79 -51.61 -1.03
C MET A 230 6.09 -51.23 -0.27
N SER A 231 6.18 -51.78 0.93
CA SER A 231 7.39 -51.95 1.74
C SER A 231 8.52 -52.67 1.00
N ASP A 232 9.76 -52.26 1.22
CA ASP A 232 10.70 -53.11 1.96
C ASP A 232 11.99 -52.38 2.38
N THR A 233 12.49 -52.85 3.51
CA THR A 233 13.67 -52.47 4.29
C THR A 233 14.98 -52.71 3.52
N ILE A 234 16.01 -51.87 3.73
CA ILE A 234 17.36 -52.25 4.26
C ILE A 234 18.32 -51.04 4.21
N GLU A 235 19.10 -50.94 5.28
CA GLU A 235 20.19 -50.01 5.58
C GLU A 235 21.33 -50.02 4.55
N SER A 236 22.03 -48.89 4.39
CA SER A 236 23.44 -48.74 4.83
C SER A 236 24.17 -47.59 4.10
N THR A 237 24.94 -46.87 4.92
CA THR A 237 26.14 -46.04 4.67
C THR A 237 26.63 -45.76 3.24
N THR A 238 26.99 -44.50 2.95
CA THR A 238 28.39 -44.05 2.74
C THR A 238 28.50 -42.55 2.42
N LYS A 239 29.58 -41.94 2.92
CA LYS A 239 30.06 -40.57 2.63
C LYS A 239 30.55 -40.45 1.18
N TRP A 240 30.44 -39.26 0.58
CA TRP A 240 31.50 -38.75 -0.30
C TRP A 240 31.57 -37.21 -0.33
N LYS A 241 32.79 -36.68 -0.16
CA LYS A 241 33.28 -35.33 -0.47
C LYS A 241 33.62 -35.16 -1.97
N GLY A 242 33.38 -33.97 -2.52
CA GLY A 242 34.23 -33.39 -3.57
C GLY A 242 33.53 -33.10 -4.91
N GLY A 243 33.61 -31.84 -5.36
CA GLY A 243 33.41 -31.45 -6.77
C GLY A 243 34.57 -31.94 -7.66
N PRO A 244 34.69 -31.56 -8.97
CA PRO A 244 34.44 -30.21 -9.52
C PRO A 244 33.80 -30.13 -10.95
N GLY A 245 33.36 -28.93 -11.36
CA GLY A 245 33.65 -28.37 -12.70
C GLY A 245 32.69 -28.56 -13.90
N VAL A 246 32.09 -27.42 -14.30
CA VAL A 246 31.83 -26.89 -15.68
C VAL A 246 30.74 -27.51 -16.58
N GLY A 247 29.80 -26.66 -17.03
CA GLY A 247 28.96 -26.89 -18.22
C GLY A 247 27.87 -25.81 -18.41
N VAL A 248 28.10 -24.88 -19.33
CA VAL A 248 27.23 -23.73 -19.70
C VAL A 248 26.07 -24.16 -20.61
N SER A 249 24.86 -23.66 -20.33
CA SER A 249 23.81 -23.24 -21.29
C SER A 249 22.66 -22.66 -20.44
N GLY A 250 22.06 -21.49 -20.69
CA GLY A 250 21.85 -20.74 -21.92
C GLY A 250 20.34 -20.54 -22.06
N GLY A 251 19.78 -19.50 -21.43
CA GLY A 251 18.35 -19.21 -21.44
C GLY A 251 17.98 -17.95 -20.66
N ALA A 252 18.39 -16.78 -21.17
CA ALA A 252 17.96 -15.50 -20.64
C ALA A 252 16.56 -15.16 -21.20
N HIS A 253 15.54 -15.14 -20.34
CA HIS A 253 14.30 -14.43 -20.64
C HIS A 253 14.51 -12.94 -20.34
N ALA A 254 14.75 -12.17 -21.40
CA ALA A 254 14.75 -10.71 -21.33
C ALA A 254 13.31 -10.21 -21.18
N LEU A 255 12.98 -9.63 -20.03
CA LEU A 255 11.79 -8.81 -19.87
C LEU A 255 12.09 -7.43 -20.49
N THR A 256 11.38 -7.10 -21.55
CA THR A 256 11.45 -5.80 -22.22
C THR A 256 10.89 -4.71 -21.30
N SER A 257 11.70 -3.70 -21.00
CA SER A 257 11.32 -2.52 -20.23
C SER A 257 10.27 -1.67 -20.97
N PRO A 258 9.25 -1.12 -20.29
CA PRO A 258 8.37 -0.12 -20.90
C PRO A 258 9.09 1.23 -20.93
N THR A 259 9.16 1.83 -22.12
CA THR A 259 9.63 3.22 -22.34
C THR A 259 8.68 4.19 -21.65
N ILE A 260 9.09 4.73 -20.51
CA ILE A 260 8.49 5.93 -19.90
C ILE A 260 8.73 7.09 -20.88
N ASN A 261 7.67 7.77 -21.29
CA ASN A 261 7.76 8.89 -22.21
C ASN A 261 8.32 10.13 -21.48
N VAL A 262 9.66 10.20 -21.43
CA VAL A 262 10.48 11.22 -20.75
C VAL A 262 9.99 12.66 -21.01
N ASN A 263 9.35 12.89 -22.16
CA ASN A 263 8.94 14.22 -22.59
C ASN A 263 7.71 14.75 -21.82
N GLU A 264 6.82 13.88 -21.30
CA GLU A 264 5.61 14.33 -20.59
C GLU A 264 5.89 14.97 -19.23
N ASP A 265 6.79 14.38 -18.44
CA ASP A 265 7.19 14.91 -17.14
C ASP A 265 7.90 16.27 -17.29
N VAL A 266 8.70 16.41 -18.35
CA VAL A 266 9.42 17.65 -18.68
C VAL A 266 8.42 18.75 -19.05
N ILE A 267 7.40 18.43 -19.85
CA ILE A 267 6.32 19.37 -20.22
C ILE A 267 5.56 19.83 -18.98
N GLN A 268 5.13 18.92 -18.10
CA GLN A 268 4.38 19.28 -16.89
C GLN A 268 5.19 20.18 -15.95
N ARG A 269 6.48 19.87 -15.76
CA ARG A 269 7.37 20.67 -14.91
C ARG A 269 7.57 22.07 -15.48
N PHE A 270 7.73 22.19 -16.79
CA PHE A 270 7.91 23.48 -17.45
C PHE A 270 6.63 24.33 -17.41
N MET A 271 5.45 23.71 -17.59
CA MET A 271 4.16 24.37 -17.39
C MET A 271 4.02 24.92 -15.97
N ALA A 272 4.41 24.15 -14.95
CA ALA A 272 4.35 24.59 -13.56
C ALA A 272 5.27 25.77 -13.24
N LEU A 273 6.45 25.85 -13.89
CA LEU A 273 7.42 26.93 -13.70
C LEU A 273 7.02 28.24 -14.40
N THR A 274 6.37 28.12 -15.57
CA THR A 274 6.10 29.27 -16.45
C THR A 274 4.66 29.73 -16.41
N HIS A 275 3.75 28.91 -15.88
CA HIS A 275 2.30 29.02 -15.96
C HIS A 275 1.75 29.06 -17.39
N MET A 276 2.55 28.68 -18.38
CA MET A 276 2.08 28.55 -19.74
C MET A 276 1.18 27.32 -19.89
N ASN A 277 0.22 27.41 -20.81
CA ASN A 277 -0.58 26.28 -21.21
C ASN A 277 0.29 25.22 -21.92
N ARG A 278 -0.25 24.01 -22.05
CA ARG A 278 0.47 22.85 -22.58
C ARG A 278 1.02 23.09 -23.99
N SER A 279 0.27 23.75 -24.87
CA SER A 279 0.68 23.96 -26.27
C SER A 279 1.97 24.78 -26.35
N PHE A 280 2.02 25.91 -25.64
CA PHE A 280 3.17 26.81 -25.65
C PHE A 280 4.36 26.23 -24.86
N ALA A 281 4.08 25.51 -23.76
CA ALA A 281 5.11 24.82 -23.01
C ALA A 281 5.79 23.70 -23.83
N THR A 282 5.01 22.89 -24.56
CA THR A 282 5.54 21.86 -25.45
C THR A 282 6.38 22.46 -26.56
N GLN A 283 5.88 23.50 -27.25
CA GLN A 283 6.62 24.14 -28.33
C GLN A 283 7.96 24.72 -27.85
N CYS A 284 7.95 25.43 -26.73
CA CYS A 284 9.17 26.03 -26.17
C CYS A 284 10.20 24.95 -25.78
N LEU A 285 9.76 23.82 -25.24
CA LEU A 285 10.63 22.69 -24.91
C LEU A 285 11.17 21.99 -26.17
N GLU A 286 10.35 21.77 -27.19
CA GLU A 286 10.77 21.15 -28.45
C GLU A 286 11.87 21.97 -29.14
N GLU A 287 11.69 23.29 -29.24
CA GLU A 287 12.67 24.21 -29.82
C GLU A 287 13.99 24.29 -29.02
N ASN A 288 13.96 23.87 -27.74
CA ASN A 288 15.11 23.86 -26.83
C ASN A 288 15.58 22.45 -26.46
N GLY A 289 15.18 21.43 -27.23
CA GLY A 289 15.64 20.04 -27.06
C GLY A 289 15.26 19.41 -25.71
N PHE A 290 14.07 19.73 -25.20
CA PHE A 290 13.53 19.30 -23.90
C PHE A 290 14.43 19.62 -22.70
N ASN A 291 15.32 20.61 -22.84
CA ASN A 291 16.14 21.10 -21.75
C ASN A 291 15.39 22.24 -21.02
N ILE A 292 14.95 21.96 -19.79
CA ILE A 292 14.15 22.89 -18.97
C ILE A 292 14.89 24.20 -18.72
N ASP A 293 16.19 24.14 -18.38
CA ASP A 293 16.96 25.33 -18.01
C ASP A 293 17.10 26.27 -19.21
N LYS A 294 17.44 25.73 -20.39
CA LYS A 294 17.52 26.51 -21.64
C LYS A 294 16.17 27.08 -22.06
N ALA A 295 15.12 26.27 -22.01
CA ALA A 295 13.76 26.74 -22.34
C ALA A 295 13.30 27.85 -21.38
N PHE A 296 13.68 27.77 -20.11
CA PHE A 296 13.32 28.77 -19.10
C PHE A 296 14.07 30.09 -19.28
N GLU A 297 15.35 30.05 -19.67
CA GLU A 297 16.12 31.24 -20.04
C GLU A 297 15.48 31.97 -21.23
N VAL A 298 15.08 31.23 -22.27
CA VAL A 298 14.39 31.79 -23.44
C VAL A 298 13.04 32.39 -23.06
N TYR A 299 12.24 31.67 -22.25
CA TYR A 299 10.98 32.18 -21.71
C TYR A 299 11.17 33.50 -20.95
N MET A 300 12.17 33.57 -20.07
CA MET A 300 12.46 34.79 -19.30
C MET A 300 12.85 35.96 -20.19
N GLY A 301 13.62 35.72 -21.25
CA GLY A 301 13.96 36.73 -22.26
C GLY A 301 12.73 37.27 -22.98
N LEU A 302 11.84 36.38 -23.46
CA LEU A 302 10.60 36.77 -24.14
C LEU A 302 9.62 37.48 -23.20
N LYS A 303 9.54 37.06 -21.94
CA LYS A 303 8.71 37.69 -20.91
C LYS A 303 9.18 39.12 -20.61
N ALA A 304 10.49 39.34 -20.51
CA ALA A 304 11.06 40.67 -20.29
C ALA A 304 10.77 41.64 -21.45
N GLN A 305 10.61 41.11 -22.67
CA GLN A 305 10.28 41.89 -23.87
C GLN A 305 8.76 42.03 -24.10
N ASN A 306 7.91 41.49 -23.21
CA ASN A 306 6.47 41.38 -23.41
C ASN A 306 6.09 40.72 -24.75
N ALA A 307 6.92 39.79 -25.24
CA ALA A 307 6.76 39.13 -26.53
C ALA A 307 5.96 37.81 -26.45
N ILE A 308 5.50 37.42 -25.26
CA ILE A 308 4.69 36.21 -25.06
C ILE A 308 3.20 36.57 -25.20
N PRO A 309 2.47 35.98 -26.16
CA PRO A 309 1.04 36.22 -26.33
C PRO A 309 0.24 35.90 -25.07
N SER A 310 -0.83 36.63 -24.79
CA SER A 310 -1.69 36.40 -23.62
C SER A 310 -2.35 35.01 -23.63
N GLU A 311 -2.62 34.47 -24.81
CA GLU A 311 -3.19 33.13 -25.02
C GLU A 311 -2.26 32.01 -24.55
N ALA A 312 -0.98 32.30 -24.34
CA ALA A 312 -0.01 31.35 -23.81
C ALA A 312 -0.27 30.99 -22.35
N PHE A 313 -1.06 31.77 -21.61
CA PHE A 313 -1.33 31.56 -20.20
C PHE A 313 -2.77 31.09 -19.97
N VAL A 314 -2.95 30.16 -19.02
CA VAL A 314 -4.28 29.76 -18.56
C VAL A 314 -4.74 30.81 -17.55
N HIS A 315 -5.90 31.42 -17.77
CA HIS A 315 -6.54 32.33 -16.81
C HIS A 315 -7.03 31.59 -15.56
#